data_AF-A0A917XUP9-F1
#
_entry.id   AF-A0A917XUP9-F1
#
_cell.length_a   1.000
_cell.length_b   1.000
_cell.length_c   1.000
_cell.angle_alpha   90.00
_cell.angle_beta   90.00
_cell.angle_gamma   90.00
#
_symmetry.space_group_name_H-M   'P 1'
#
loop_
_entity.id
_entity.type
_entity.pdbx_description
1 polymer ?
#
loop_
_entity_poly.entity_id
_entity_poly.type
_entity_poly.pdbx_seq_one_letter_code
_entity_poly.pdbx_strand_id
1 'polypeptide(L)' 'MNKLLVTQLGMIAVVWLGMFFFYNEMTGTSKNIFYVVTSWLLFLIVMVVKNLLKVRKEKTE' A
#
# COMPACT_ATOMS: atom_id res chain seq x y z
N MET A 1 9.78 14.28 0.24
CA MET A 1 9.12 12.95 0.26
C MET A 1 9.91 12.07 1.22
N ASN A 2 9.36 11.72 2.38
CA ASN A 2 10.11 10.96 3.39
C ASN A 2 10.53 9.61 2.81
N LYS A 3 11.84 9.37 2.67
CA LYS A 3 12.41 8.11 2.15
C LYS A 3 11.83 6.88 2.88
N LEU A 4 11.50 7.04 4.15
CA LEU A 4 10.86 6.03 4.99
C LEU A 4 9.49 5.58 4.46
N LEU A 5 8.61 6.51 4.07
CA LEU A 5 7.26 6.17 3.58
C LEU A 5 7.32 5.38 2.28
N VAL A 6 8.21 5.76 1.36
CA VAL A 6 8.37 5.07 0.08
C VAL A 6 8.95 3.67 0.28
N THR A 7 9.94 3.55 1.17
CA THR A 7 10.57 2.26 1.50
C THR A 7 9.59 1.33 2.18
N GLN A 8 8.78 1.85 3.10
CA GLN A 8 7.74 1.10 3.79
C GLN A 8 6.65 0.63 2.82
N LEU A 9 6.20 1.51 1.91
CA LEU A 9 5.26 1.15 0.85
C LEU A 9 5.83 0.06 -0.07
N GLY A 10 7.09 0.19 -0.48
CA GLY A 10 7.77 -0.78 -1.33
C GLY A 10 7.89 -2.16 -0.69
N MET A 11 8.33 -2.23 0.57
CA MET A 11 8.41 -3.50 1.30
C MET A 11 7.04 -4.14 1.49
N ILE A 12 6.02 -3.38 1.91
CA ILE A 12 4.67 -3.90 2.09
C ILE A 12 4.10 -4.38 0.75
N ALA A 13 4.35 -3.67 -0.35
CA ALA A 13 3.91 -4.08 -1.69
C ALA A 13 4.55 -5.41 -2.14
N VAL A 14 5.84 -5.64 -1.84
CA VAL A 14 6.51 -6.91 -2.16
C VAL A 14 5.92 -8.06 -1.35
N VAL A 15 5.72 -7.87 -0.04
CA VAL A 15 5.09 -8.88 0.83
C VAL A 15 3.65 -9.16 0.40
N TRP A 16 2.91 -8.11 0.07
CA TRP A 16 1.53 -8.22 -0.43
C TRP A 16 1.46 -8.97 -1.75
N LEU A 17 2.38 -8.72 -2.69
CA LEU A 17 2.47 -9.48 -3.94
C LEU A 17 2.73 -10.96 -3.68
N GLY A 18 3.64 -11.29 -2.76
CA GLY A 18 3.84 -12.68 -2.32
C GLY A 18 2.54 -13.30 -1.80
N MET A 19 1.85 -12.62 -0.90
CA MET A 19 0.56 -13.09 -0.37
C MET A 19 -0.52 -13.22 -1.46
N PHE A 20 -0.51 -12.34 -2.46
CA PHE A 20 -1.44 -12.36 -3.58
C PHE A 20 -1.23 -13.59 -4.47
N PHE A 21 0.02 -13.98 -4.75
CA PHE A 21 0.31 -15.20 -5.52
C PHE A 21 -0.20 -16.48 -4.80
N PHE A 22 -0.06 -16.54 -3.48
CA PHE A 22 -0.53 -17.68 -2.68
C PHE A 22 -1.98 -17.56 -2.21
N TYR A 23 -2.73 -16.53 -2.64
CA TYR A 23 -4.09 -16.25 -2.15
C TYR A 23 -5.06 -17.42 -2.35
N ASN A 24 -4.93 -18.15 -3.46
CA ASN A 24 -5.80 -19.28 -3.77
C ASN A 24 -5.57 -20.48 -2.84
N GLU A 25 -4.35 -20.64 -2.32
CA GLU A 25 -3.97 -21.73 -1.43
C GLU A 25 -4.15 -21.39 0.05
N MET A 26 -4.52 -20.15 0.37
CA MET A 26 -4.68 -19.67 1.74
C MET A 26 -5.96 -20.21 2.42
N THR A 27 -5.80 -20.65 3.66
CA THR A 27 -6.91 -21.00 4.57
C THR A 27 -7.72 -19.75 4.95
N GLY A 28 -8.93 -19.94 5.48
CA GLY A 28 -9.86 -18.82 5.78
C GLY A 28 -9.24 -17.71 6.66
N THR A 29 -8.43 -18.08 7.64
CA THR A 29 -7.75 -17.11 8.53
C THR A 29 -6.71 -16.28 7.80
N SER A 30 -5.93 -16.88 6.91
CA SER A 30 -4.89 -16.20 6.12
C SER A 30 -5.50 -15.23 5.10
N LYS A 31 -6.65 -15.59 4.50
CA LYS A 31 -7.40 -14.67 3.63
C LYS A 31 -7.90 -13.43 4.38
N ASN A 32 -8.31 -13.58 5.63
CA ASN A 32 -8.72 -12.45 6.46
C ASN A 32 -7.58 -11.45 6.70
N ILE A 33 -6.37 -11.97 6.98
CA ILE A 33 -5.16 -11.15 7.11
C ILE A 33 -4.85 -10.45 5.79
N PHE A 34 -4.96 -11.15 4.66
CA PHE A 34 -4.77 -10.56 3.33
C PHE A 34 -5.71 -9.37 3.10
N TYR A 35 -6.99 -9.46 3.46
CA TYR A 35 -7.92 -8.34 3.35
C TYR A 35 -7.54 -7.15 4.23
N VAL A 36 -7.11 -7.38 5.47
CA VAL A 36 -6.67 -6.31 6.38
C VAL A 36 -5.44 -5.60 5.81
N VAL A 37 -4.43 -6.35 5.35
CA VAL A 37 -3.22 -5.79 4.75
C VAL A 37 -3.54 -5.04 3.45
N THR A 38 -4.45 -5.55 2.62
CA THR A 38 -4.89 -4.90 1.38
C THR A 38 -5.59 -3.57 1.67
N SER A 39 -6.47 -3.54 2.67
CA SER A 39 -7.15 -2.31 3.11
C SER A 39 -6.14 -1.25 3.58
N TRP A 40 -5.14 -1.68 4.37
CA TRP A 40 -4.06 -0.80 4.81
C TRP A 40 -3.19 -0.29 3.67
N LEU A 41 -2.86 -1.14 2.69
CA LEU A 41 -2.08 -0.77 1.50
C LEU A 41 -2.82 0.27 0.65
N LEU A 42 -4.12 0.06 0.40
CA LEU A 42 -4.96 1.03 -0.32
C LEU A 42 -4.99 2.39 0.37
N PHE A 43 -5.09 2.40 1.70
CA PHE A 43 -5.06 3.64 2.48
C PHE A 43 -3.74 4.40 2.31
N LEU A 44 -2.60 3.70 2.36
CA LEU A 44 -1.29 4.31 2.14
C LEU A 44 -1.15 4.88 0.72
N ILE A 45 -1.63 4.15 -0.29
CA ILE A 45 -1.64 4.62 -1.69
C ILE A 45 -2.44 5.92 -1.81
N VAL A 46 -3.65 5.97 -1.24
CA VAL A 46 -4.50 7.17 -1.27
C VAL A 46 -3.80 8.36 -0.61
N MET A 47 -3.13 8.17 0.53
CA MET A 47 -2.37 9.23 1.18
C MET A 47 -1.21 9.73 0.31
N VAL A 48 -0.46 8.83 -0.31
CA VAL A 48 0.64 9.20 -1.22
C VAL A 48 0.12 9.97 -2.42
N VAL A 49 -0.94 9.50 -3.07
CA VAL A 49 -1.59 10.20 -4.19
C VAL A 49 -2.09 11.57 -3.77
N LYS A 50 -2.79 11.66 -2.64
CA LYS A 50 -3.30 12.94 -2.12
C LYS A 50 -2.16 13.93 -1.81
N ASN A 51 -1.06 13.45 -1.27
CA ASN A 51 0.13 14.27 -1.01
C ASN A 51 0.80 14.72 -2.31
N LEU A 52 0.94 13.84 -3.30
CA LEU A 52 1.48 14.17 -4.62
C LEU A 52 0.61 15.20 -5.35
N LEU A 53 -0.72 15.08 -5.28
CA LEU A 53 -1.66 16.05 -5.83
C LEU A 53 -1.56 17.40 -5.12
N LYS A 54 -1.43 17.42 -3.78
CA LYS A 54 -1.26 18.65 -3.00
C LYS A 54 0.04 19.38 -3.37
N VAL A 55 1.16 18.66 -3.43
CA VAL A 55 2.47 19.22 -3.82
C VAL A 55 2.44 19.81 -5.23
N ARG A 56 1.70 19.20 -6.17
CA ARG A 56 1.53 19.78 -7.52
C ARG A 56 0.73 21.07 -7.52
N LYS A 57 -0.27 21.19 -6.64
CA LYS A 57 -1.11 22.39 -6.52
C LYS A 57 -0.31 23.58 -5.95
N GLU A 58 0.49 23.35 -4.90
CA GLU A 58 1.34 24.38 -4.29
C GLU A 58 2.51 24.84 -5.19
N LYS A 59 2.87 24.09 -6.25
CA LYS A 59 3.94 24.45 -7.18
C LYS A 59 3.45 25.27 -8.39
N THR A 60 2.14 25.45 -8.54
CA THR A 60 1.52 26.14 -9.68
C THR A 60 0.99 27.53 -9.31
N GLU A 61 1.00 27.89 -8.02
CA GLU A 61 0.85 29.26 -7.51
C GLU A 61 2.23 29.83 -7.16
#